data_AF-A0A543FCF8-F1
#
_entry.id   AF-A0A543FCF8-F1
#
_cell.length_a   1.000
_cell.length_b   1.000
_cell.length_c   1.000
_cell.angle_alpha   90.00
_cell.angle_beta   90.00
_cell.angle_gamma   90.00
#
_symmetry.space_group_name_H-M   'P 1'
#
loop_
_entity.id
_entity.type
_entity.pdbx_description
1 polymer ?
#
loop_
_entity_poly.entity_id
_entity_poly.type
_entity_poly.pdbx_seq_one_letter_code
_entity_poly.pdbx_strand_id
1 'polypeptide(L)'
;MDPAVRDVLDTLAREDYAALRPLLHPYLRWTDGPDTIRGRTKVLAHIAANPTSAPPVSYELRDGQIYRWTVPPEDADAGRDSALDTAPGGTGDRAFDRAPDTVPD
;
A
#
# COMPACT_ATOMS: atom_id res chain seq x y z
N MET A 1 0.59 -11.24 15.18
CA MET A 1 0.77 -11.46 13.74
C MET A 1 1.43 -12.81 13.57
N ASP A 2 0.79 -13.71 12.83
CA ASP A 2 1.26 -15.08 12.65
C ASP A 2 2.58 -15.11 11.87
N PRO A 3 3.55 -15.99 12.21
CA PRO A 3 4.80 -16.11 11.46
C PRO A 3 4.59 -16.38 9.98
N ALA A 4 3.59 -17.20 9.61
CA ALA A 4 3.31 -17.50 8.20
C ALA A 4 2.87 -16.25 7.42
N VAL A 5 2.13 -15.34 8.07
CA VAL A 5 1.72 -14.06 7.44
C VAL A 5 2.92 -13.13 7.28
N ARG A 6 3.85 -13.11 8.24
CA ARG A 6 5.07 -12.31 8.14
C ARG A 6 5.97 -12.80 7.01
N ASP A 7 6.17 -14.11 6.90
CA ASP A 7 6.98 -14.69 5.84
C ASP A 7 6.38 -14.43 4.45
N VAL A 8 5.05 -14.47 4.32
CA VAL A 8 4.37 -14.08 3.08
C VAL A 8 4.61 -12.62 2.72
N LEU A 9 4.52 -11.69 3.68
CA LEU A 9 4.78 -10.27 3.41
C LEU A 9 6.25 -9.99 3.09
N ASP A 10 7.19 -10.66 3.78
CA ASP A 10 8.62 -10.51 3.48
C ASP A 10 8.95 -11.04 2.07
N THR A 11 8.40 -12.20 1.71
CA THR A 11 8.58 -12.76 0.35
C THR A 11 7.90 -11.90 -0.73
N LEU A 12 6.75 -11.30 -0.45
CA LEU A 12 6.10 -10.32 -1.35
C LEU A 12 6.96 -9.06 -1.52
N ALA A 13 7.50 -8.52 -0.43
CA ALA A 13 8.36 -7.34 -0.46
C ALA A 13 9.69 -7.58 -1.20
N ARG A 14 10.16 -8.82 -1.22
CA ARG A 14 11.36 -9.27 -1.96
C ARG A 14 11.07 -9.77 -3.38
N GLU A 15 9.80 -9.81 -3.78
CA GLU A 15 9.34 -10.41 -5.04
C GLU A 15 9.81 -11.88 -5.21
N ASP A 16 10.03 -12.59 -4.10
CA ASP A 16 10.53 -13.96 -4.10
C ASP A 16 9.37 -14.97 -4.19
N TYR A 17 8.83 -15.10 -5.40
CA TYR A 17 7.72 -16.01 -5.68
C TYR A 17 8.09 -17.49 -5.49
N ALA A 18 9.37 -17.83 -5.54
CA ALA A 18 9.83 -19.20 -5.30
C ALA A 18 9.71 -19.56 -3.81
N ALA A 19 10.10 -18.66 -2.92
CA ALA A 19 9.93 -18.79 -1.47
C ALA A 19 8.46 -18.64 -1.03
N LEU A 20 7.64 -17.87 -1.76
CA LEU A 20 6.22 -17.70 -1.48
C LEU A 20 5.39 -18.97 -1.77
N ARG A 21 5.72 -19.73 -2.82
CA ARG A 21 5.01 -20.95 -3.24
C ARG A 21 4.71 -21.97 -2.13
N PRO A 22 5.66 -22.37 -1.27
CA PRO A 22 5.40 -23.33 -0.20
C PRO A 22 4.54 -22.77 0.96
N LEU A 23 4.47 -21.45 1.11
CA LEU A 23 3.66 -20.79 2.16
C LEU A 23 2.18 -20.71 1.81
N LEU A 24 1.87 -20.80 0.51
CA LEU A 24 0.50 -20.71 -0.02
C LEU A 24 -0.10 -22.09 -0.24
N HIS A 25 -1.30 -22.29 0.31
CA HIS A 25 -2.03 -23.52 0.12
C HIS A 25 -2.39 -23.72 -1.38
N PRO A 26 -2.35 -24.95 -1.93
CA PRO A 26 -2.69 -25.21 -3.33
C PRO A 26 -4.09 -24.69 -3.72
N TYR A 27 -5.04 -24.78 -2.80
CA TYR A 27 -6.42 -24.30 -2.95
C TYR A 27 -6.67 -22.91 -2.32
N LEU A 28 -5.63 -22.10 -2.18
CA LEU A 28 -5.73 -20.73 -1.67
C LEU A 28 -6.83 -19.94 -2.37
N ARG A 29 -7.57 -19.17 -1.56
CA ARG A 29 -8.47 -18.12 -2.02
C ARG A 29 -7.88 -16.76 -1.68
N TRP A 30 -7.50 -16.03 -2.72
CA TRP A 30 -7.03 -14.66 -2.62
C TRP A 30 -8.15 -13.72 -3.04
N THR A 31 -8.58 -12.84 -2.14
CA THR A 31 -9.56 -11.80 -2.43
C THR A 31 -8.83 -10.47 -2.45
N ASP A 32 -8.92 -9.80 -3.58
CA ASP A 32 -8.31 -8.50 -3.87
C ASP A 32 -9.43 -7.54 -4.28
N GLY A 33 -9.89 -6.71 -3.34
CA GLY A 33 -11.10 -5.90 -3.52
C GLY A 33 -12.33 -6.74 -3.93
N PRO A 34 -12.94 -6.48 -5.10
CA PRO A 34 -14.09 -7.26 -5.61
C PRO A 34 -13.68 -8.61 -6.21
N ASP A 35 -12.42 -8.78 -6.59
CA ASP A 35 -11.95 -9.95 -7.31
C ASP A 35 -11.55 -11.06 -6.35
N THR A 36 -11.97 -12.29 -6.65
CA THR A 36 -11.56 -13.48 -5.89
C THR A 36 -10.89 -14.49 -6.80
N ILE A 37 -9.59 -14.65 -6.57
CA ILE A 37 -8.72 -15.53 -7.32
C ILE A 37 -8.55 -16.82 -6.55
N ARG A 38 -8.69 -17.95 -7.25
CA ARG A 38 -8.62 -19.28 -6.65
C ARG A 38 -7.46 -20.07 -7.23
N GLY A 39 -6.71 -20.69 -6.34
CA GLY A 39 -5.62 -21.59 -6.66
C GLY A 39 -4.28 -20.87 -6.75
N ARG A 40 -3.27 -21.50 -6.16
CA ARG A 40 -1.92 -20.95 -6.01
C ARG A 40 -1.33 -20.40 -7.31
N THR A 41 -1.45 -21.12 -8.43
CA THR A 41 -0.87 -20.71 -9.72
C THR A 41 -1.46 -19.40 -10.23
N LYS A 42 -2.78 -19.22 -10.12
CA LYS A 42 -3.45 -17.99 -10.57
C LYS A 42 -3.10 -16.83 -9.66
N VAL A 43 -3.02 -17.07 -8.36
CA VAL A 43 -2.62 -16.07 -7.37
C VAL A 43 -1.19 -15.59 -7.63
N LEU A 44 -0.25 -16.50 -7.88
CA LEU A 44 1.13 -16.11 -8.20
C LEU A 44 1.22 -15.31 -9.50
N ALA A 45 0.47 -15.71 -10.54
CA ALA A 45 0.42 -14.95 -11.78
C ALA A 45 -0.18 -13.55 -11.59
N HIS A 46 -1.21 -13.43 -10.74
CA HIS A 46 -1.82 -12.14 -10.38
C HIS A 46 -0.84 -11.26 -9.63
N ILE A 47 -0.18 -11.77 -8.59
CA ILE A 47 0.80 -11.02 -7.80
C ILE A 47 2.01 -10.64 -8.66
N ALA A 48 2.46 -11.50 -9.57
CA ALA A 48 3.54 -11.17 -10.49
C ALA A 48 3.14 -10.08 -11.51
N ALA A 49 1.85 -9.96 -11.85
CA ALA A 49 1.34 -8.91 -12.72
C ALA A 49 1.02 -7.61 -11.95
N ASN A 50 0.57 -7.73 -10.70
CA ASN A 50 0.24 -6.63 -9.80
C ASN A 50 0.81 -6.92 -8.40
N PRO A 51 2.06 -6.51 -8.13
CA PRO A 51 2.70 -6.75 -6.85
C PRO A 51 1.98 -5.96 -5.76
N THR A 52 1.38 -6.67 -4.80
CA THR A 52 0.74 -6.05 -3.64
C THR A 52 1.52 -6.37 -2.37
N SER A 53 1.81 -5.34 -1.59
CA SER A 53 2.52 -5.43 -0.30
C SER A 53 1.59 -5.12 0.87
N ALA A 54 0.30 -4.89 0.60
CA ALA A 54 -0.66 -4.51 1.61
C ALA A 54 -0.91 -5.65 2.61
N PRO A 55 -0.94 -5.36 3.92
CA PRO A 55 -1.29 -6.36 4.92
C PRO A 55 -2.74 -6.82 4.73
N PRO A 56 -3.04 -8.12 4.91
CA PRO A 56 -4.39 -8.63 4.73
C PRO A 56 -5.30 -8.14 5.86
N VAL A 57 -6.53 -7.76 5.51
CA VAL A 57 -7.59 -7.51 6.51
C VAL A 57 -8.11 -8.81 7.14
N SER A 58 -7.99 -9.94 6.43
CA SER A 58 -8.39 -11.24 6.93
C SER A 58 -7.57 -12.36 6.30
N TYR A 59 -7.15 -13.32 7.10
CA TYR A 59 -6.44 -14.51 6.65
C TYR A 59 -6.90 -15.77 7.39
N GLU A 60 -6.82 -16.92 6.72
CA GLU A 60 -7.04 -18.24 7.30
C GLU A 60 -5.84 -19.13 6.99
N LEU A 61 -5.35 -19.83 8.02
CA LEU A 61 -4.27 -20.80 7.91
C LEU A 61 -4.84 -22.22 7.93
N ARG A 62 -4.30 -23.09 7.08
CA ARG A 62 -4.50 -24.54 7.11
C ARG A 62 -3.17 -25.23 6.92
N ASP A 63 -2.85 -26.15 7.82
CA ASP A 63 -1.59 -26.92 7.78
C ASP A 63 -0.35 -26.01 7.74
N GLY A 64 -0.40 -24.86 8.44
CA GLY A 64 0.66 -23.85 8.44
C GLY A 64 0.78 -23.02 7.15
N GLN A 65 -0.12 -23.21 6.19
CA GLN A 65 -0.16 -22.49 4.92
C GLN A 65 -1.35 -21.55 4.83
N ILE A 66 -1.22 -20.45 4.10
CA ILE A 66 -2.33 -19.53 3.86
C ILE A 66 -3.35 -20.22 2.96
N TYR A 67 -4.54 -20.45 3.49
CA TYR A 67 -5.71 -20.97 2.77
C TYR A 67 -6.62 -19.85 2.26
N ARG A 68 -6.71 -18.75 3.01
CA ARG A 68 -7.47 -17.56 2.60
C ARG A 68 -6.66 -16.31 2.89
N TRP A 69 -6.66 -15.38 1.94
CA TRP A 69 -6.04 -14.06 2.07
C TRP A 69 -6.99 -13.02 1.51
N THR A 70 -7.30 -11.98 2.28
CA THR A 70 -8.19 -10.88 1.85
C THR A 70 -7.42 -9.58 2.01
N VAL A 71 -7.10 -8.93 0.90
CA VAL A 71 -6.50 -7.61 0.85
C VAL A 71 -7.59 -6.57 1.10
N PRO A 72 -7.34 -5.50 1.86
CA PRO A 72 -8.27 -4.37 1.89
C PRO A 72 -8.48 -3.84 0.47
N PRO A 73 -9.69 -3.41 0.09
CA PRO A 73 -9.86 -2.66 -1.15
C PRO A 73 -8.95 -1.41 -1.09
N GLU A 74 -8.28 -1.07 -2.20
CA GLU A 74 -7.35 0.08 -2.30
C GLU A 74 -7.94 1.41 -1.80
N ASP A 75 -9.28 1.53 -1.75
CA ASP A 75 -10.00 2.65 -1.13
C ASP A 75 -9.67 2.87 0.37
N ALA A 76 -9.06 1.90 1.05
CA ALA A 76 -8.68 2.02 2.45
C ALA A 76 -7.30 2.65 2.69
N ASP A 77 -6.43 2.74 1.68
CA ASP A 77 -5.06 3.29 1.82
C ASP A 77 -4.74 4.44 0.85
N ALA A 78 -5.57 4.73 -0.16
CA ALA A 78 -5.45 5.93 -1.01
C ALA A 78 -5.68 7.27 -0.27
N GLY A 79 -5.84 7.25 1.07
CA GLY A 79 -6.00 8.43 1.91
C GLY A 79 -4.73 8.91 2.62
N ARG A 80 -3.57 8.23 2.50
CA ARG A 80 -2.35 8.63 3.24
C ARG A 80 -1.24 9.30 2.43
N ASP A 81 -1.24 9.19 1.10
CA ASP A 81 -0.17 9.77 0.28
C ASP A 81 -0.56 11.04 -0.50
N SER A 82 -1.75 11.61 -0.27
CA SER A 82 -2.16 12.91 -0.87
C SER A 82 -2.14 14.11 0.09
N ALA A 83 -1.63 13.96 1.32
CA ALA A 83 -1.61 15.04 2.31
C ALA A 83 -0.31 15.88 2.34
N LEU A 84 0.57 15.73 1.35
CA LEU A 84 1.85 16.46 1.30
C LEU A 84 2.04 17.27 0.00
N ASP A 85 0.97 17.87 -0.52
CA ASP A 85 1.10 18.97 -1.49
C ASP A 85 -0.06 19.97 -1.35
N THR A 86 -0.07 20.74 -0.27
CA THR A 86 -0.68 22.09 -0.24
C THR A 86 0.04 22.88 0.84
N ALA A 87 1.25 23.32 0.52
CA ALA A 87 1.81 24.49 1.18
C ALA A 87 1.24 25.73 0.46
N PRO A 88 0.49 26.63 1.12
CA PRO A 88 0.41 27.99 0.62
C PRO A 88 1.79 28.61 0.81
N GLY A 89 2.52 28.71 -0.31
CA GLY A 89 3.81 29.38 -0.38
C GLY A 89 3.74 30.76 0.27
N GLY A 90 4.66 30.99 1.20
CA GLY A 90 4.87 32.30 1.79
C GLY A 90 5.26 33.30 0.73
N THR A 91 4.49 34.38 0.60
CA THR A 91 5.00 35.63 0.05
C THR A 91 5.66 36.38 1.21
N GLY A 92 6.93 36.05 1.45
CA GLY A 92 7.85 36.95 2.12
C GLY A 92 8.42 37.89 1.07
N ASP A 93 7.84 39.07 0.92
CA ASP A 93 8.56 40.22 0.36
C ASP A 93 8.79 41.20 1.51
N ARG A 94 10.04 41.24 1.96
CA ARG A 94 10.53 42.13 3.00
C ARG A 94 11.59 43.01 2.36
N ALA A 95 11.33 44.31 2.41
CA ALA A 95 12.20 45.35 2.94
C ALA A 95 12.57 46.49 1.97
N PHE A 96 12.73 47.65 2.62
CA PHE A 96 13.33 48.93 2.18
C PHE A 96 12.40 49.83 1.37
N ASP A 97 12.28 51.13 1.59
CA ASP A 97 12.84 52.10 2.55
C ASP A 97 12.12 53.44 2.23
N ARG A 98 12.18 54.40 3.16
CA ARG A 98 12.16 55.85 2.87
C ARG A 98 10.81 56.61 2.83
N ALA A 99 10.51 57.28 3.94
CA ALA A 99 9.84 58.59 3.93
C ALA A 99 10.78 59.65 3.30
N PRO A 100 10.30 60.74 2.66
CA PRO A 100 9.67 61.83 3.42
C PRO A 100 8.55 62.62 2.70
N ASP A 101 7.86 63.44 3.50
CA ASP A 101 7.21 64.74 3.22
C ASP A 101 6.56 65.02 1.85
N THR A 102 5.27 65.43 1.88
CA THR A 102 4.80 66.78 1.48
C THR A 102 3.26 66.81 1.33
N VAL A 103 2.64 67.78 2.00
CA VAL A 103 1.25 68.27 1.84
C VAL A 103 1.22 69.28 0.67
N PRO A 104 0.27 69.20 -0.28
CA PRO A 104 -0.82 70.21 -0.39
C PRO A 104 -2.15 69.59 -0.92
N ASP A 105 -3.33 70.21 -0.93
CA ASP A 105 -3.81 71.60 -0.89
C ASP A 105 -5.07 71.70 0.01
#